data_AF-M0ZSW5-F1
#
_entry.id   AF-M0ZSW5-F1
#
_cell.length_a   1.000
_cell.length_b   1.000
_cell.length_c   1.000
_cell.angle_alpha   90.00
_cell.angle_beta   90.00
_cell.angle_gamma   90.00
#
_symmetry.space_group_name_H-M   'P 1'
#
loop_
_entity.id
_entity.type
_entity.pdbx_description
1 polymer ?
#
loop_
_entity_poly.entity_id
_entity_poly.type
_entity_poly.pdbx_seq_one_letter_code
_entity_poly.pdbx_strand_id
1 'polypeptide(L)'
;MANDTRSKQTLTPSALLSLQKVITEQKQKLAAQLAEASFKPSVGAAELRSAVQALKRLGDGPRAHTLMLSSHQQKLHGNMQGLRPSGTSHGVAYSAALSQLVFSTMAQATSDSLSLFDDEPSYTSELVTWAVNQTENFAHLIKRYVIASPAASGCLRPVAESVHISLGHCSLLEARGLALSPVLLKNFKPCVEQALYANIKRIEQCTAALAAADDWSLTYPPIGSRSLGTSSLAGVITSQPKLSSSAHKFNTMVQVINFAL
;
A
#
# COMPACT_ATOMS: atom_id res chain seq x y z
N MET A 1 -58.42 59.96 -9.93
CA MET A 1 -57.23 59.24 -10.44
C MET A 1 -56.20 59.22 -9.31
N ALA A 2 -55.97 58.06 -8.71
CA ALA A 2 -55.03 57.89 -7.59
C ALA A 2 -53.63 57.64 -8.15
N ASN A 3 -52.67 58.48 -7.78
CA ASN A 3 -51.26 58.32 -8.13
C ASN A 3 -50.62 57.30 -7.19
N ASP A 4 -50.35 56.10 -7.69
CA ASP A 4 -49.47 55.11 -7.06
C ASP A 4 -48.01 55.58 -7.15
N THR A 5 -47.56 56.34 -6.16
CA THR A 5 -46.12 56.62 -5.96
C THR A 5 -45.48 55.45 -5.22
N ARG A 6 -45.03 54.46 -6.00
CA ARG A 6 -44.21 53.35 -5.53
C ARG A 6 -42.84 53.88 -5.06
N SER A 7 -42.76 54.29 -3.79
CA SER A 7 -41.53 54.71 -3.13
C SER A 7 -40.50 53.58 -3.18
N LYS A 8 -39.44 53.75 -3.98
CA LYS A 8 -38.26 52.86 -3.96
C LYS A 8 -37.45 53.21 -2.71
N GLN A 9 -37.81 52.59 -1.58
CA GLN A 9 -37.00 52.62 -0.35
C GLN A 9 -35.59 52.11 -0.69
N THR A 10 -34.64 53.04 -0.75
CA THR A 10 -33.24 52.73 -1.07
C THR A 10 -32.53 52.48 0.26
N LEU A 11 -32.05 51.25 0.46
CA LEU A 11 -31.33 50.85 1.68
C LEU A 11 -30.10 51.74 1.89
N THR A 12 -29.91 52.24 3.11
CA THR A 12 -28.73 53.05 3.46
C THR A 12 -27.46 52.18 3.44
N PRO A 13 -26.30 52.74 3.07
CA PRO A 13 -25.03 51.99 3.04
C PRO A 13 -24.67 51.32 4.38
N SER A 14 -25.01 51.96 5.50
CA SER A 14 -24.78 51.41 6.84
C SER A 14 -25.68 50.21 7.15
N ALA A 15 -26.94 50.21 6.70
CA ALA A 15 -27.84 49.06 6.84
C ALA A 15 -27.38 47.88 5.99
N LEU A 16 -26.86 48.13 4.79
CA LEU A 16 -26.27 47.10 3.93
C LEU A 16 -25.03 46.46 4.57
N LEU A 17 -24.12 47.26 5.12
CA LEU A 17 -22.93 46.75 5.82
C LEU A 17 -23.30 45.93 7.06
N SER A 18 -24.28 46.40 7.85
CA SER A 18 -24.79 45.66 9.01
C SER A 18 -25.39 44.32 8.61
N LEU A 19 -26.23 44.30 7.56
CA LEU A 19 -26.83 43.07 7.04
C LEU A 19 -25.77 42.10 6.50
N GLN A 20 -24.78 42.62 5.76
CA GLN A 20 -23.68 41.80 5.24
C GLN A 20 -22.90 41.15 6.37
N LYS A 21 -22.59 41.90 7.44
CA LYS A 21 -21.94 41.37 8.64
C LYS A 21 -22.75 40.23 9.27
N VAL A 22 -24.04 40.44 9.52
CA VAL A 22 -24.92 39.40 10.09
C VAL A 22 -24.98 38.16 9.20
N ILE A 23 -25.10 38.33 7.88
CA ILE A 23 -25.08 37.21 6.93
C ILE A 23 -23.76 36.44 7.02
N THR A 24 -22.62 37.12 7.09
CA THR A 24 -21.32 36.46 7.22
C THR A 24 -21.19 35.69 8.54
N GLU A 25 -21.65 36.26 9.65
CA GLU A 25 -21.65 35.60 10.97
C GLU A 25 -22.53 34.35 10.96
N GLN A 26 -23.73 34.42 10.38
CA GLN A 26 -24.61 33.26 10.29
C GLN A 26 -24.05 32.16 9.38
N LYS A 27 -23.44 32.52 8.24
CA LYS A 27 -22.74 31.55 7.37
C LYS A 27 -21.63 30.83 8.12
N GLN A 28 -20.81 31.56 8.88
CA GLN A 28 -19.71 30.99 9.65
C GLN A 28 -20.22 30.07 10.77
N LYS A 29 -21.31 30.46 11.45
CA LYS A 29 -21.95 29.63 12.48
C LYS A 29 -22.52 28.33 11.90
N LEU A 30 -23.19 28.41 10.76
CA LEU A 30 -23.72 27.24 10.06
C LEU A 30 -22.60 26.30 9.60
N ALA A 31 -21.51 26.85 9.05
CA ALA A 31 -20.35 26.07 8.64
C ALA A 31 -19.70 25.33 9.83
N ALA A 32 -19.59 25.97 10.99
CA ALA A 32 -19.09 25.34 12.21
C ALA A 32 -20.00 24.18 12.67
N GLN A 33 -21.32 24.39 12.70
CA GLN A 33 -22.28 23.36 13.10
C GLN A 33 -22.31 22.16 12.16
N LEU A 34 -22.20 22.40 10.84
CA LEU A 34 -22.11 21.33 9.84
C LEU A 34 -20.86 20.47 10.02
N ALA A 35 -19.70 21.11 10.24
CA ALA A 35 -18.45 20.40 10.46
C ALA A 35 -18.50 19.56 11.74
N GLU A 36 -18.99 20.13 12.85
CA GLU A 36 -19.10 19.42 14.13
C GLU A 36 -20.08 18.24 14.05
N ALA A 37 -21.23 18.43 13.40
CA ALA A 37 -22.21 17.36 13.23
C ALA A 37 -21.63 16.18 12.43
N SER A 38 -20.79 16.45 11.43
CA SER A 38 -20.27 15.46 10.48
C SER A 38 -19.30 14.43 11.08
N PHE A 39 -18.70 14.71 12.26
CA PHE A 39 -17.82 13.77 12.96
C PHE A 39 -18.56 12.90 14.00
N LYS A 40 -19.89 13.03 14.10
CA LYS A 40 -20.66 12.16 14.99
C LYS A 40 -20.71 10.73 14.44
N PRO A 41 -20.57 9.69 15.28
CA PRO A 41 -20.57 8.29 14.83
C PRO A 41 -21.84 7.84 14.09
N SER A 42 -22.95 8.57 14.25
CA SER A 42 -24.24 8.30 13.61
C SER A 42 -24.33 8.80 12.16
N VAL A 43 -23.37 9.60 11.69
CA VAL A 43 -23.45 10.24 10.37
C VAL A 43 -23.06 9.26 9.26
N GLY A 44 -23.98 9.08 8.32
CA GLY A 44 -23.76 8.23 7.16
C GLY A 44 -22.88 8.89 6.09
N ALA A 45 -22.28 8.09 5.19
CA ALA A 45 -21.46 8.60 4.10
C ALA A 45 -22.20 9.60 3.16
N ALA A 46 -23.51 9.43 2.98
CA ALA A 46 -24.33 10.33 2.17
C ALA A 46 -24.56 11.70 2.84
N GLU A 47 -24.75 11.70 4.16
CA GLU A 47 -24.94 12.91 4.96
C GLU A 47 -23.65 13.73 5.01
N LEU A 48 -22.51 13.05 5.19
CA LEU A 48 -21.20 13.68 5.11
C LEU A 48 -20.96 14.33 3.74
N ARG A 49 -21.23 13.63 2.64
CA ARG A 49 -21.07 14.21 1.29
C ARG A 49 -21.96 15.44 1.11
N SER A 50 -23.17 15.41 1.67
CA SER A 50 -24.10 16.55 1.67
C SER A 50 -23.55 17.72 2.51
N ALA A 51 -22.94 17.44 3.65
CA ALA A 51 -22.30 18.45 4.50
C ALA A 51 -21.09 19.11 3.80
N VAL A 52 -20.23 18.33 3.15
CA VAL A 52 -19.10 18.84 2.35
C VAL A 52 -19.61 19.75 1.23
N GLN A 53 -20.64 19.33 0.49
CA GLN A 53 -21.23 20.16 -0.58
C GLN A 53 -21.87 21.44 -0.04
N ALA A 54 -22.53 21.38 1.12
CA ALA A 54 -23.11 22.55 1.78
C ALA A 54 -22.02 23.53 2.21
N LEU A 55 -20.92 23.05 2.79
CA LEU A 55 -19.76 23.88 3.15
C LEU A 55 -19.13 24.56 1.93
N LYS A 56 -18.95 23.83 0.82
CA LYS A 56 -18.48 24.43 -0.44
C LYS A 56 -19.43 25.53 -0.92
N ARG A 57 -20.75 25.29 -0.92
CA ARG A 57 -21.77 26.30 -1.31
C ARG A 57 -21.82 27.52 -0.38
N LEU A 58 -21.43 27.37 0.89
CA LEU A 58 -21.31 28.49 1.82
C LEU A 58 -20.06 29.35 1.57
N GLY A 59 -19.14 28.88 0.71
CA GLY A 59 -17.86 29.53 0.42
C GLY A 59 -16.73 29.11 1.35
N ASP A 60 -16.93 28.09 2.19
CA ASP A 60 -15.90 27.56 3.10
C ASP A 60 -15.25 26.30 2.50
N GLY A 61 -14.59 26.49 1.36
CA GLY A 61 -13.89 25.44 0.61
C GLY A 61 -12.80 24.71 1.42
N PRO A 62 -11.92 25.40 2.15
CA PRO A 62 -10.88 24.76 2.96
C PRO A 62 -11.46 23.84 4.04
N ARG A 63 -12.54 24.27 4.73
CA ARG A 63 -13.20 23.42 5.73
C ARG A 63 -13.91 22.23 5.08
N ALA A 64 -14.54 22.43 3.92
CA ALA A 64 -15.16 21.35 3.15
C ALA A 64 -14.13 20.29 2.75
N HIS A 65 -12.97 20.72 2.24
CA HIS A 65 -11.89 19.83 1.81
C HIS A 65 -11.28 19.07 3.01
N THR A 66 -10.98 19.78 4.10
CA THR A 66 -10.50 19.18 5.35
C THR A 66 -11.48 18.14 5.89
N LEU A 67 -12.78 18.45 5.90
CA LEU A 67 -13.83 17.54 6.36
C LEU A 67 -13.87 16.26 5.51
N MET A 68 -13.76 16.38 4.19
CA MET A 68 -13.71 15.23 3.29
C MET A 68 -12.50 14.33 3.57
N LEU A 69 -11.28 14.90 3.64
CA LEU A 69 -10.05 14.13 3.88
C LEU A 69 -10.05 13.47 5.26
N SER A 70 -10.51 14.18 6.29
CA SER A 70 -10.59 13.67 7.65
C SER A 70 -11.57 12.50 7.78
N SER A 71 -12.67 12.49 7.02
CA SER A 71 -13.57 11.33 6.99
C SER A 71 -12.93 10.12 6.32
N HIS A 72 -12.28 10.30 5.17
CA HIS A 72 -11.52 9.22 4.53
C HIS A 72 -10.45 8.66 5.47
N GLN A 73 -9.77 9.54 6.22
CA GLN A 73 -8.84 9.13 7.25
C GLN A 73 -9.50 8.34 8.37
N GLN A 74 -10.64 8.78 8.90
CA GLN A 74 -11.36 8.08 9.97
C GLN A 74 -11.84 6.70 9.51
N LYS A 75 -12.40 6.61 8.31
CA LYS A 75 -12.80 5.34 7.68
C LYS A 75 -11.62 4.40 7.53
N LEU A 76 -10.48 4.92 7.06
CA LEU A 76 -9.26 4.15 6.92
C LEU A 76 -8.80 3.59 8.28
N HIS A 77 -8.70 4.43 9.30
CA HIS A 77 -8.30 4.02 10.65
C HIS A 77 -9.25 2.99 11.24
N GLY A 78 -10.57 3.17 11.09
CA GLY A 78 -11.58 2.20 11.55
C GLY A 78 -11.43 0.84 10.88
N ASN A 79 -11.27 0.81 9.55
CA ASN A 79 -11.08 -0.43 8.80
C ASN A 79 -9.74 -1.11 9.12
N MET A 80 -8.69 -0.33 9.37
CA MET A 80 -7.39 -0.85 9.78
C MET A 80 -7.42 -1.54 11.14
N GLN A 81 -8.28 -1.11 12.08
CA GLN A 81 -8.46 -1.81 13.36
C GLN A 81 -9.02 -3.23 13.17
N GLY A 82 -9.82 -3.45 12.13
CA GLY A 82 -10.32 -4.78 11.76
C GLY A 82 -9.26 -5.67 11.09
N LEU A 83 -8.21 -5.07 10.52
CA LEU A 83 -7.09 -5.80 9.90
C LEU A 83 -6.00 -6.09 10.94
N ARG A 84 -6.16 -7.19 11.68
CA ARG A 84 -5.13 -7.65 12.62
C ARG A 84 -4.05 -8.48 11.90
N PRO A 85 -2.75 -8.26 12.18
CA PRO A 85 -1.70 -9.16 11.72
C PRO A 85 -1.86 -10.54 12.39
N SER A 86 -2.29 -11.55 11.61
CA SER A 86 -2.50 -12.91 12.11
C SER A 86 -1.24 -13.77 11.92
N GLY A 87 -0.28 -13.63 12.83
CA GLY A 87 0.90 -14.50 12.90
C GLY A 87 1.90 -14.39 11.73
N THR A 88 2.96 -15.20 11.78
CA THR A 88 4.14 -15.09 10.89
C THR A 88 3.93 -15.64 9.48
N SER A 89 2.92 -16.49 9.25
CA SER A 89 2.64 -17.10 7.93
C SER A 89 1.71 -16.27 7.03
N HIS A 90 1.12 -15.19 7.54
CA HIS A 90 0.10 -14.41 6.81
C HIS A 90 0.59 -13.03 6.35
N GLY A 91 1.91 -12.77 6.35
CA GLY A 91 2.48 -11.46 5.99
C GLY A 91 2.07 -10.99 4.58
N VAL A 92 1.99 -11.90 3.62
CA VAL A 92 1.54 -11.59 2.24
C VAL A 92 0.05 -11.25 2.19
N ALA A 93 -0.80 -12.03 2.85
CA ALA A 93 -2.24 -11.76 2.90
C ALA A 93 -2.53 -10.42 3.62
N TYR A 94 -1.83 -10.16 4.73
CA TYR A 94 -1.93 -8.89 5.44
C TYR A 94 -1.45 -7.70 4.59
N SER A 95 -0.31 -7.83 3.92
CA SER A 95 0.20 -6.76 3.03
C SER A 95 -0.75 -6.47 1.88
N ALA A 96 -1.31 -7.50 1.22
CA ALA A 96 -2.31 -7.34 0.18
C ALA A 96 -3.59 -6.66 0.70
N ALA A 97 -4.15 -7.14 1.81
CA ALA A 97 -5.37 -6.57 2.39
C ALA A 97 -5.19 -5.11 2.82
N LEU A 98 -4.07 -4.81 3.49
CA LEU A 98 -3.77 -3.45 3.93
C LEU A 98 -3.50 -2.52 2.74
N SER A 99 -2.76 -3.00 1.74
CA SER A 99 -2.46 -2.23 0.53
C SER A 99 -3.74 -1.90 -0.24
N GLN A 100 -4.59 -2.90 -0.47
CA GLN A 100 -5.92 -2.72 -1.08
C GLN A 100 -6.74 -1.68 -0.32
N LEU A 101 -6.83 -1.78 1.02
CA LEU A 101 -7.60 -0.86 1.85
C LEU A 101 -7.09 0.59 1.73
N VAL A 102 -5.79 0.79 1.93
CA VAL A 102 -5.17 2.13 1.92
C VAL A 102 -5.32 2.76 0.53
N PHE A 103 -4.84 2.09 -0.51
CA PHE A 103 -4.80 2.69 -1.85
C PHE A 103 -6.18 2.82 -2.50
N SER A 104 -7.15 1.94 -2.20
CA SER A 104 -8.54 2.15 -2.63
C SER A 104 -9.21 3.32 -1.93
N THR A 105 -8.94 3.54 -0.64
CA THR A 105 -9.43 4.72 0.09
C THR A 105 -8.83 6.00 -0.48
N MET A 106 -7.53 5.98 -0.82
CA MET A 106 -6.88 7.10 -1.48
C MET A 106 -7.48 7.37 -2.86
N ALA A 107 -7.73 6.32 -3.67
CA ALA A 107 -8.40 6.47 -4.96
C ALA A 107 -9.80 7.10 -4.83
N GLN A 108 -10.55 6.73 -3.78
CA GLN A 108 -11.86 7.33 -3.46
C GLN A 108 -11.70 8.80 -3.08
N ALA A 109 -10.76 9.14 -2.20
CA ALA A 109 -10.49 10.52 -1.79
C ALA A 109 -10.08 11.40 -2.98
N THR A 110 -9.23 10.90 -3.87
CA THR A 110 -8.84 11.62 -5.10
C THR A 110 -10.03 11.83 -6.02
N SER A 111 -10.89 10.81 -6.19
CA SER A 111 -12.07 10.92 -7.06
C SER A 111 -13.11 11.89 -6.48
N ASP A 112 -13.37 11.83 -5.17
CA ASP A 112 -14.26 12.76 -4.48
C ASP A 112 -13.70 14.19 -4.55
N SER A 113 -12.40 14.38 -4.31
CA SER A 113 -11.72 15.68 -4.40
C SER A 113 -11.86 16.28 -5.80
N LEU A 114 -11.55 15.51 -6.85
CA LEU A 114 -11.73 15.93 -8.23
C LEU A 114 -13.19 16.32 -8.51
N SER A 115 -14.16 15.48 -8.12
CA SER A 115 -15.58 15.74 -8.40
C SER A 115 -16.13 16.97 -7.68
N LEU A 116 -15.58 17.31 -6.51
CA LEU A 116 -16.09 18.38 -5.66
C LEU A 116 -15.28 19.67 -5.77
N PHE A 117 -14.02 19.64 -6.22
CA PHE A 117 -13.07 20.76 -6.15
C PHE A 117 -12.22 20.93 -7.42
N ASP A 118 -12.65 20.39 -8.58
CA ASP A 118 -11.93 20.48 -9.87
C ASP A 118 -11.52 21.90 -10.28
N ASP A 119 -12.26 22.89 -9.81
CA ASP A 119 -12.08 24.32 -10.08
C ASP A 119 -10.97 24.99 -9.26
N GLU A 120 -10.43 24.34 -8.23
CA GLU A 120 -9.50 24.97 -7.27
C GLU A 120 -8.19 24.16 -7.07
N PRO A 121 -7.08 24.54 -7.73
CA PRO A 121 -5.82 23.80 -7.64
C PRO A 121 -5.17 23.81 -6.25
N SER A 122 -5.54 24.75 -5.38
CA SER A 122 -5.06 24.86 -3.99
C SER A 122 -5.29 23.57 -3.19
N TYR A 123 -6.43 22.91 -3.36
CA TYR A 123 -6.77 21.69 -2.62
C TYR A 123 -6.00 20.46 -3.09
N THR A 124 -5.46 20.49 -4.31
CA THR A 124 -4.64 19.39 -4.84
C THR A 124 -3.38 19.18 -3.99
N SER A 125 -2.73 20.26 -3.54
CA SER A 125 -1.53 20.17 -2.70
C SER A 125 -1.81 19.53 -1.33
N GLU A 126 -2.96 19.85 -0.74
CA GLU A 126 -3.38 19.25 0.53
C GLU A 126 -3.71 17.77 0.37
N LEU A 127 -4.40 17.39 -0.72
CA LEU A 127 -4.70 16.00 -1.06
C LEU A 127 -3.39 15.18 -1.23
N VAL A 128 -2.41 15.74 -1.96
CA VAL A 128 -1.10 15.09 -2.14
C VAL A 128 -0.40 14.93 -0.80
N THR A 129 -0.38 15.96 0.04
CA THR A 129 0.24 15.90 1.38
C THR A 129 -0.41 14.83 2.26
N TRP A 130 -1.75 14.77 2.27
CA TRP A 130 -2.50 13.73 2.97
C TRP A 130 -2.16 12.33 2.44
N ALA A 131 -2.10 12.16 1.12
CA ALA A 131 -1.78 10.90 0.46
C ALA A 131 -0.36 10.41 0.79
N VAL A 132 0.63 11.30 0.79
CA VAL A 132 2.00 10.99 1.21
C VAL A 132 2.01 10.51 2.65
N ASN A 133 1.34 11.21 3.57
CA ASN A 133 1.26 10.80 4.98
C ASN A 133 0.60 9.43 5.16
N GLN A 134 -0.50 9.13 4.45
CA GLN A 134 -1.11 7.79 4.49
C GLN A 134 -0.17 6.71 3.95
N THR A 135 0.60 7.03 2.90
CA THR A 135 1.57 6.11 2.30
C THR A 135 2.74 5.82 3.24
N GLU A 136 3.23 6.83 3.97
CA GLU A 136 4.28 6.66 4.98
C GLU A 136 3.80 5.81 6.17
N ASN A 137 2.58 6.07 6.67
CA ASN A 137 1.98 5.26 7.73
C ASN A 137 1.80 3.79 7.30
N PHE A 138 1.31 3.57 6.08
CA PHE A 138 1.24 2.25 5.47
C PHE A 138 2.62 1.57 5.42
N ALA A 139 3.64 2.27 4.89
CA ALA A 139 4.98 1.72 4.77
C ALA A 139 5.56 1.34 6.14
N HIS A 140 5.32 2.14 7.16
CA HIS A 140 5.73 1.83 8.54
C HIS A 140 5.08 0.53 9.06
N LEU A 141 3.79 0.32 8.82
CA LEU A 141 3.09 -0.89 9.24
C LEU A 141 3.59 -2.13 8.50
N ILE A 142 3.75 -2.05 7.18
CA ILE A 142 4.31 -3.14 6.38
C ILE A 142 5.73 -3.49 6.84
N LYS A 143 6.57 -2.47 7.09
CA LYS A 143 7.91 -2.67 7.65
C LYS A 143 7.87 -3.43 8.96
N ARG A 144 7.04 -2.97 9.90
CA ARG A 144 6.95 -3.53 11.24
C ARG A 144 6.45 -4.97 11.26
N TYR A 145 5.40 -5.26 10.50
CA TYR A 145 4.69 -6.54 10.63
C TYR A 145 5.05 -7.58 9.56
N VAL A 146 5.62 -7.16 8.43
CA VAL A 146 5.85 -8.06 7.29
C VAL A 146 7.33 -8.11 6.89
N ILE A 147 8.01 -6.97 6.80
CA ILE A 147 9.34 -6.92 6.16
C ILE A 147 10.50 -7.07 7.14
N ALA A 148 10.46 -6.46 8.33
CA ALA A 148 11.64 -6.33 9.19
C ALA A 148 12.26 -7.69 9.60
N SER A 149 11.43 -8.65 10.01
CA SER A 149 11.91 -9.97 10.41
C SER A 149 12.45 -10.80 9.23
N PRO A 150 11.72 -10.95 8.10
CA PRO A 150 12.27 -11.59 6.90
C PRO A 150 13.53 -10.93 6.34
N ALA A 151 13.62 -9.59 6.39
CA ALA A 151 14.81 -8.88 5.95
C ALA A 151 16.03 -9.21 6.82
N ALA A 152 15.87 -9.25 8.14
CA ALA A 152 16.94 -9.59 9.06
C ALA A 152 17.44 -11.05 8.92
N SER A 153 16.57 -11.98 8.53
CA SER A 153 16.92 -13.39 8.30
C SER A 153 17.40 -13.70 6.87
N GLY A 154 17.43 -12.70 5.98
CA GLY A 154 17.78 -12.91 4.56
C GLY A 154 16.70 -13.64 3.75
N CYS A 155 15.46 -13.66 4.24
CA CYS A 155 14.29 -14.18 3.53
C CYS A 155 13.78 -13.13 2.52
N LEU A 156 14.35 -13.15 1.30
CA LEU A 156 14.07 -12.13 0.29
C LEU A 156 12.64 -12.19 -0.28
N ARG A 157 12.04 -13.38 -0.42
CA ARG A 157 10.74 -13.55 -1.09
C ARG A 157 9.60 -12.75 -0.42
N PRO A 158 9.32 -12.89 0.89
CA PRO A 158 8.26 -12.11 1.55
C PRO A 158 8.48 -10.59 1.47
N VAL A 159 9.75 -10.15 1.49
CA VAL A 159 10.12 -8.74 1.34
C VAL A 159 9.77 -8.25 -0.07
N ALA A 160 10.22 -8.97 -1.10
CA ALA A 160 9.99 -8.63 -2.49
C ALA A 160 8.50 -8.63 -2.85
N GLU A 161 7.74 -9.63 -2.41
CA GLU A 161 6.30 -9.73 -2.65
C GLU A 161 5.55 -8.55 -2.03
N SER A 162 5.86 -8.19 -0.79
CA SER A 162 5.21 -7.05 -0.11
C SER A 162 5.48 -5.72 -0.80
N VAL A 163 6.72 -5.51 -1.26
CA VAL A 163 7.10 -4.32 -2.03
C VAL A 163 6.40 -4.31 -3.39
N HIS A 164 6.37 -5.44 -4.09
CA HIS A 164 5.73 -5.56 -5.41
C HIS A 164 4.23 -5.27 -5.35
N ILE A 165 3.51 -5.86 -4.39
CA ILE A 165 2.08 -5.59 -4.16
C ILE A 165 1.84 -4.09 -3.93
N SER A 166 2.64 -3.48 -3.07
CA SER A 166 2.50 -2.06 -2.72
C SER A 166 2.73 -1.14 -3.93
N LEU A 167 3.79 -1.41 -4.71
CA LEU A 167 4.10 -0.66 -5.93
C LEU A 167 3.03 -0.88 -7.02
N GLY A 168 2.46 -2.09 -7.11
CA GLY A 168 1.34 -2.39 -7.99
C GLY A 168 0.16 -1.45 -7.74
N HIS A 169 -0.22 -1.25 -6.48
CA HIS A 169 -1.28 -0.30 -6.13
C HIS A 169 -0.89 1.17 -6.36
N CYS A 170 0.37 1.57 -6.11
CA CYS A 170 0.83 2.93 -6.44
C CYS A 170 0.73 3.23 -7.94
N SER A 171 1.07 2.26 -8.80
CA SER A 171 1.01 2.44 -10.26
C SER A 171 -0.40 2.80 -10.76
N LEU A 172 -1.44 2.27 -10.10
CA LEU A 172 -2.84 2.58 -10.42
C LEU A 172 -3.23 4.01 -10.05
N LEU A 173 -2.65 4.56 -8.99
CA LEU A 173 -2.86 5.94 -8.55
C LEU A 173 -2.01 6.92 -9.37
N GLU A 174 -0.82 6.51 -9.78
CA GLU A 174 0.06 7.27 -10.67
C GLU A 174 -0.60 7.54 -12.02
N ALA A 175 -1.31 6.55 -12.57
CA ALA A 175 -2.13 6.72 -13.77
C ALA A 175 -3.25 7.78 -13.60
N ARG A 176 -3.56 8.18 -12.36
CA ARG A 176 -4.54 9.22 -12.01
C ARG A 176 -3.90 10.51 -11.49
N GLY A 177 -2.59 10.68 -11.69
CA GLY A 177 -1.86 11.89 -11.31
C GLY A 177 -1.37 11.93 -9.85
N LEU A 178 -1.47 10.84 -9.10
CA LEU A 178 -1.02 10.77 -7.71
C LEU A 178 0.23 9.87 -7.57
N ALA A 179 1.41 10.47 -7.69
CA ALA A 179 2.68 9.75 -7.65
C ALA A 179 3.16 9.40 -6.23
N LEU A 180 3.20 8.10 -5.92
CA LEU A 180 3.45 7.60 -4.57
C LEU A 180 4.56 6.53 -4.50
N SER A 181 4.94 5.93 -5.63
CA SER A 181 6.04 4.96 -5.67
C SER A 181 7.35 5.50 -5.07
N PRO A 182 7.76 6.78 -5.30
CA PRO A 182 8.97 7.32 -4.68
C PRO A 182 8.92 7.31 -3.14
N VAL A 183 7.74 7.55 -2.54
CA VAL A 183 7.54 7.54 -1.08
C VAL A 183 7.74 6.13 -0.52
N LEU A 184 7.16 5.12 -1.19
CA LEU A 184 7.34 3.72 -0.81
C LEU A 184 8.79 3.26 -0.96
N LEU A 185 9.41 3.56 -2.10
CA LEU A 185 10.79 3.15 -2.38
C LEU A 185 11.76 3.74 -1.36
N LYS A 186 11.59 5.01 -1.00
CA LYS A 186 12.37 5.66 0.08
C LYS A 186 12.27 4.88 1.39
N ASN A 187 11.09 4.35 1.72
CA ASN A 187 10.86 3.65 2.98
C ASN A 187 11.31 2.18 2.98
N PHE A 188 11.13 1.47 1.85
CA PHE A 188 11.41 0.05 1.72
C PHE A 188 12.84 -0.28 1.28
N LYS A 189 13.51 0.61 0.54
CA LYS A 189 14.88 0.39 0.04
C LYS A 189 15.85 -0.15 1.09
N PRO A 190 15.95 0.44 2.32
CA PRO A 190 16.87 -0.07 3.33
C PRO A 190 16.60 -1.53 3.72
N CYS A 191 15.32 -1.92 3.79
CA CYS A 191 14.95 -3.29 4.14
C CYS A 191 15.21 -4.28 3.01
N VAL A 192 15.04 -3.86 1.75
CA VAL A 192 15.37 -4.69 0.58
C VAL A 192 16.88 -4.91 0.51
N GLU A 193 17.68 -3.86 0.68
CA GLU A 193 19.14 -3.95 0.72
C GLU A 193 19.62 -4.84 1.86
N GLN A 194 19.04 -4.69 3.06
CA GLN A 194 19.33 -5.54 4.20
C GLN A 194 19.01 -7.02 3.90
N ALA A 195 17.83 -7.29 3.34
CA ALA A 195 17.41 -8.65 2.99
C ALA A 195 18.35 -9.29 1.96
N LEU A 196 18.77 -8.52 0.96
CA LEU A 196 19.69 -8.96 -0.07
C LEU A 196 21.07 -9.30 0.51
N TYR A 197 21.63 -8.40 1.32
CA TYR A 197 22.92 -8.61 1.96
C TYR A 197 22.90 -9.84 2.90
N ALA A 198 21.88 -9.94 3.76
CA ALA A 198 21.73 -11.09 4.66
C ALA A 198 21.53 -12.39 3.89
N ASN A 199 20.82 -12.36 2.75
CA ASN A 199 20.63 -13.53 1.89
C ASN A 199 21.95 -14.00 1.27
N ILE A 200 22.74 -13.09 0.69
CA ILE A 200 24.05 -13.40 0.09
C ILE A 200 24.97 -14.00 1.16
N LYS A 201 25.09 -13.35 2.32
CA LYS A 201 25.91 -13.86 3.44
C LYS A 201 25.46 -15.25 3.90
N ARG A 202 24.15 -15.50 3.98
CA ARG A 202 23.62 -16.82 4.32
C ARG A 202 23.98 -17.86 3.26
N ILE A 203 23.91 -17.52 1.97
CA ILE A 203 24.33 -18.41 0.87
C ILE A 203 25.82 -18.73 0.98
N GLU A 204 26.68 -17.74 1.23
CA GLU A 204 28.12 -17.93 1.43
C GLU A 204 28.39 -18.88 2.60
N GLN A 205 27.74 -18.66 3.75
CA GLN A 205 27.88 -19.51 4.94
C GLN A 205 27.39 -20.95 4.71
N CYS A 206 26.24 -21.11 4.06
CA CYS A 206 25.73 -22.44 3.69
C CYS A 206 26.68 -23.15 2.73
N THR A 207 27.22 -22.44 1.73
CA THR A 207 28.15 -23.01 0.75
C THR A 207 29.47 -23.40 1.42
N ALA A 208 30.02 -22.57 2.30
CA ALA A 208 31.22 -22.88 3.07
C ALA A 208 31.02 -24.10 3.99
N ALA A 209 29.87 -24.19 4.66
CA ALA A 209 29.53 -25.35 5.49
C ALA A 209 29.40 -26.65 4.65
N LEU A 210 28.77 -26.56 3.47
CA LEU A 210 28.68 -27.70 2.55
C LEU A 210 30.05 -28.12 2.02
N ALA A 211 30.91 -27.16 1.67
CA ALA A 211 32.27 -27.41 1.20
C ALA A 211 33.17 -28.04 2.29
N ALA A 212 33.05 -27.58 3.54
CA ALA A 212 33.78 -28.13 4.67
C ALA A 212 33.31 -29.54 5.08
N ALA A 213 32.04 -29.85 4.83
CA ALA A 213 31.46 -31.17 5.08
C ALA A 213 31.67 -32.17 3.93
N ASP A 214 32.12 -31.71 2.76
CA ASP A 214 32.42 -32.59 1.63
C ASP A 214 33.77 -33.28 1.86
N ASP A 215 33.80 -34.58 1.59
CA ASP A 215 35.02 -35.38 1.66
C ASP A 215 35.91 -35.19 0.43
N TRP A 216 35.41 -34.43 -0.57
CA TRP A 216 36.01 -34.17 -1.89
C TRP A 216 36.45 -35.45 -2.60
N SER A 217 35.89 -36.61 -2.20
CA SER A 217 36.29 -37.91 -2.71
C SER A 217 35.48 -38.22 -3.96
N LEU A 218 36.18 -38.57 -5.04
CA LEU A 218 35.53 -38.92 -6.30
C LEU A 218 34.94 -40.32 -6.20
N THR A 219 33.63 -40.40 -6.03
CA THR A 219 32.88 -41.66 -5.93
C THR A 219 32.04 -41.88 -7.19
N TYR A 220 31.77 -43.14 -7.51
CA TYR A 220 30.74 -43.48 -8.49
C TYR A 220 29.36 -43.19 -7.90
N PRO A 221 28.34 -42.87 -8.73
CA PRO A 221 27.00 -42.64 -8.22
C PRO A 221 26.54 -43.84 -7.39
N PRO A 222 25.82 -43.63 -6.26
CA PRO A 222 25.27 -44.74 -5.50
C PRO A 222 24.38 -45.54 -6.45
N ILE A 223 24.73 -46.79 -6.70
CA ILE A 223 24.00 -47.68 -7.59
C ILE A 223 22.57 -47.76 -7.07
N GLY A 224 21.66 -47.09 -7.77
CA GLY A 224 20.23 -47.14 -7.49
C GLY A 224 19.78 -48.59 -7.52
N SER A 225 19.16 -48.99 -6.42
CA SER A 225 18.41 -50.23 -6.19
C SER A 225 18.00 -51.00 -7.46
N ARG A 226 18.57 -52.21 -7.59
CA ARG A 226 18.02 -53.41 -8.27
C ARG A 226 16.82 -53.14 -9.19
N SER A 227 17.10 -52.87 -10.47
CA SER A 227 16.19 -53.29 -11.53
C SER A 227 16.35 -54.81 -11.68
N LEU A 228 15.33 -55.58 -11.28
CA LEU A 228 15.21 -57.00 -11.59
C LEU A 228 14.97 -57.13 -13.10
N GLY A 229 16.07 -57.26 -13.85
CA GLY A 229 16.02 -57.47 -15.29
C GLY A 229 17.32 -58.09 -15.75
N THR A 230 17.35 -59.41 -15.82
CA THR A 230 18.41 -60.21 -16.41
C THR A 230 18.63 -59.79 -17.87
N SER A 231 19.65 -58.97 -18.13
CA SER A 231 20.26 -58.88 -19.46
C SER A 231 21.70 -58.37 -19.33
N SER A 232 22.62 -59.16 -19.85
CA SER A 232 24.03 -58.85 -19.98
C SER A 232 24.22 -57.63 -20.88
N LEU A 233 24.55 -56.48 -20.28
CA LEU A 233 24.97 -55.27 -20.99
C LEU A 233 26.35 -54.84 -20.47
N ALA A 234 27.35 -55.68 -20.73
CA ALA A 234 28.77 -55.40 -20.42
C ALA A 234 29.39 -54.28 -21.30
N GLY A 235 28.58 -53.46 -21.99
CA GLY A 235 29.07 -52.46 -22.95
C GLY A 235 28.37 -51.09 -22.92
N VAL A 236 27.40 -50.86 -22.03
CA VAL A 236 26.72 -49.55 -21.88
C VAL A 236 26.91 -48.99 -20.47
N ILE A 237 28.01 -49.36 -19.81
CA ILE A 237 28.59 -48.50 -18.77
C ILE A 237 29.33 -47.40 -19.52
N THR A 238 28.57 -46.54 -20.22
CA THR A 238 29.06 -45.24 -20.63
C THR A 238 29.64 -44.60 -19.38
N SER A 239 30.95 -44.41 -19.39
CA SER A 239 31.79 -43.82 -18.34
C SER A 239 31.04 -42.75 -17.55
N GLN A 240 30.37 -43.17 -16.47
CA GLN A 240 29.70 -42.25 -15.57
C GLN A 240 30.83 -41.46 -14.89
N PRO A 241 30.83 -40.11 -15.00
CA PRO A 241 31.89 -39.32 -14.42
C PRO A 241 31.92 -39.57 -12.91
N LYS A 242 33.12 -39.80 -12.36
CA LYS A 242 33.29 -39.83 -10.91
C LYS A 242 33.07 -38.40 -10.42
N LEU A 243 32.16 -38.23 -9.46
CA LEU A 243 31.81 -36.93 -8.89
C LEU A 243 32.00 -36.99 -7.38
N SER A 244 32.18 -35.83 -6.74
CA SER A 244 32.13 -35.74 -5.28
C SER A 244 30.72 -36.05 -4.77
N SER A 245 30.61 -36.33 -3.47
CA SER A 245 29.31 -36.61 -2.82
C SER A 245 28.32 -35.45 -3.02
N SER A 246 28.82 -34.20 -2.98
CA SER A 246 28.04 -32.98 -3.19
C SER A 246 27.62 -32.82 -4.67
N ALA A 247 28.50 -33.13 -5.61
CA ALA A 247 28.20 -33.09 -7.04
C ALA A 247 27.16 -34.15 -7.45
N HIS A 248 27.17 -35.33 -6.83
CA HIS A 248 26.10 -36.32 -7.01
C HIS A 248 24.75 -35.81 -6.49
N LYS A 249 24.70 -35.22 -5.29
CA LYS A 249 23.46 -34.63 -4.76
C LYS A 249 22.93 -33.50 -5.66
N PHE A 250 23.82 -32.64 -6.16
CA PHE A 250 23.45 -31.58 -7.11
C PHE A 250 22.90 -32.14 -8.42
N ASN A 251 23.58 -33.11 -9.03
CA ASN A 251 23.14 -33.76 -10.25
C ASN A 251 21.75 -34.42 -10.09
N THR A 252 21.52 -35.11 -8.97
CA THR A 252 20.21 -35.70 -8.64
C THR A 252 19.13 -34.63 -8.48
N MET A 253 19.40 -33.51 -7.79
CA MET A 253 18.42 -32.42 -7.67
C MET A 253 18.03 -31.83 -9.04
N VAL A 254 19.00 -31.63 -9.94
CA VAL A 254 18.75 -31.12 -11.30
C VAL A 254 17.91 -32.11 -12.12
N GLN A 255 18.20 -33.42 -12.01
CA GLN A 255 17.42 -34.45 -12.72
C GLN A 255 15.97 -34.50 -12.24
N VAL A 256 15.72 -34.45 -10.91
CA VAL A 256 14.36 -34.45 -10.36
C VAL A 256 13.55 -33.23 -10.83
N ILE A 257 14.18 -32.06 -10.94
CA ILE A 257 13.52 -30.85 -11.46
C ILE A 257 13.19 -31.00 -12.95
N ASN A 258 14.08 -31.58 -13.75
CA ASN A 258 13.83 -31.80 -15.18
C ASN A 258 12.77 -32.88 -15.47
N PHE A 259 12.55 -33.82 -14.55
CA PHE A 259 11.48 -34.84 -14.67
C PHE A 259 10.11 -34.36 -14.12
N ALA A 260 10.07 -33.24 -13.41
CA ALA A 260 8.85 -32.66 -12.84
C ALA A 260 8.23 -31.53 -13.69
N LEU A 261 8.84 -31.23 -14.84
CA LEU A 261 8.31 -30.39 -15.93
C LEU A 261 7.85 -31.28 -17.08
#